data_AF-A0AAV3H744-F1
#
_entry.id   AF-A0AAV3H744-F1
#
_cell.length_a   1.000
_cell.length_b   1.000
_cell.length_c   1.000
_cell.angle_alpha   90.00
_cell.angle_beta   90.00
_cell.angle_gamma   90.00
#
_symmetry.space_group_name_H-M   'P 1'
#
loop_
_entity.id
_entity.type
_entity.pdbx_description
1 polymer ?
#
loop_
_entity_poly.entity_id
_entity_poly.type
_entity_poly.pdbx_seq_one_letter_code
_entity_poly.pdbx_strand_id
1 'polypeptide(L)'
;MSIKHYDVVRAASPSDLAEKLTQKLKEGWQPFGSPVAITPYTLMQAIAAEGDVTTPVLVKPSDGEGTVISATRDPEYYFVVVLAGQSNSMAYGEGLPLPETYDRPDPRIKQLARRSTVTPGGVACKYNDIIPADHCLHDVQDMSRLNHP
;
A
#
# COMPACT_ATOMS: atom_id res chain seq x y z
N MET A 1 5.45 2.48 -21.55
CA MET A 1 6.09 1.93 -20.35
C MET A 1 5.21 2.27 -19.16
N SER A 2 4.42 1.32 -18.67
CA SER A 2 3.51 1.52 -17.53
C SER A 2 4.16 0.90 -16.30
N ILE A 3 4.63 1.72 -15.36
CA ILE A 3 5.09 1.22 -14.06
C ILE A 3 3.89 0.57 -13.35
N LYS A 4 4.05 -0.68 -12.90
CA LYS A 4 2.97 -1.44 -12.24
C LYS A 4 3.24 -1.69 -10.77
N HIS A 5 4.51 -1.65 -10.36
CA HIS A 5 4.91 -1.93 -8.98
C HIS A 5 5.80 -0.82 -8.46
N TYR A 6 5.57 -0.45 -7.20
CA TYR A 6 6.34 0.54 -6.46
C TYR A 6 6.80 -0.06 -5.14
N ASP A 7 8.04 0.24 -4.76
CA ASP A 7 8.55 -0.09 -3.43
C ASP A 7 9.60 0.95 -3.00
N VAL A 8 10.11 0.83 -1.78
CA VAL A 8 11.10 1.76 -1.24
C VAL A 8 12.26 0.99 -0.61
N VAL A 9 13.49 1.37 -0.98
CA VAL A 9 14.70 0.89 -0.30
C VAL A 9 15.05 1.87 0.80
N ARG A 10 15.19 1.37 2.03
CA ARG A 10 15.66 2.14 3.18
C ARG A 10 17.06 1.73 3.59
N ALA A 11 17.89 2.71 3.92
CA ALA A 11 19.25 2.49 4.38
C ALA A 11 19.68 3.46 5.47
N ALA A 12 20.60 3.02 6.32
CA ALA A 12 21.17 3.82 7.40
C ALA A 12 22.35 4.70 6.95
N SER A 13 22.93 4.42 5.78
CA SER A 13 24.05 5.15 5.19
C SER A 13 24.01 5.10 3.66
N PRO A 14 24.77 5.97 2.97
CA PRO A 14 24.89 5.90 1.50
C PRO A 14 25.42 4.56 0.98
N SER A 15 26.33 3.90 1.72
CA SER A 15 26.89 2.60 1.33
C SER A 15 25.86 1.48 1.47
N ASP A 16 25.10 1.46 2.58
CA ASP A 16 23.99 0.52 2.79
C ASP A 16 22.90 0.71 1.72
N LEU A 17 22.64 1.96 1.31
CA LEU A 17 21.70 2.26 0.22
C LEU A 17 22.19 1.68 -1.11
N ALA A 18 23.46 1.90 -1.43
CA ALA A 18 24.06 1.41 -2.67
C ALA A 18 24.01 -0.13 -2.75
N GLU A 19 24.32 -0.82 -1.65
CA GLU A 19 24.29 -2.28 -1.58
C GLU A 19 22.86 -2.83 -1.79
N LYS A 20 21.89 -2.33 -1.03
CA LYS A 20 20.49 -2.75 -1.14
C LYS A 20 19.89 -2.41 -2.51
N LEU A 21 20.24 -1.25 -3.08
CA LEU A 21 19.78 -0.86 -4.41
C LEU A 21 20.38 -1.77 -5.49
N THR A 22 21.65 -2.14 -5.35
CA THR A 22 22.32 -3.09 -6.27
C THR A 22 21.63 -4.46 -6.24
N GLN A 23 21.18 -4.92 -5.06
CA GLN A 23 20.37 -6.14 -4.98
C GLN A 23 19.03 -5.98 -5.71
N LYS A 24 18.30 -4.89 -5.47
CA LYS A 24 17.00 -4.62 -6.11
C LYS A 24 17.10 -4.47 -7.63
N LEU A 25 18.19 -3.90 -8.14
CA LEU A 25 18.48 -3.83 -9.58
C LEU A 25 18.60 -5.24 -10.20
N LYS A 26 19.26 -6.18 -9.52
CA LYS A 26 19.34 -7.59 -9.97
C LYS A 26 17.98 -8.27 -9.96
N GLU A 27 17.08 -7.83 -9.08
CA GLU A 27 15.70 -8.31 -8.97
C GLU A 27 14.75 -7.69 -10.01
N GLY A 28 15.26 -6.83 -10.91
CA GLY A 28 14.47 -6.21 -12.00
C GLY A 28 13.78 -4.90 -11.61
N TRP A 29 14.09 -4.34 -10.43
CA TRP A 29 13.64 -3.01 -10.05
C TRP A 29 14.54 -1.93 -10.65
N GLN A 30 14.00 -0.72 -10.81
CA GLN A 30 14.73 0.47 -11.23
C GLN A 30 14.51 1.62 -10.25
N PRO A 31 15.52 2.47 -9.97
CA PRO A 31 15.34 3.65 -9.15
C PRO A 31 14.34 4.60 -9.80
N PHE A 32 13.40 5.08 -9.00
CA PHE A 32 12.42 6.08 -9.41
C PHE A 32 12.75 7.41 -8.74
N GLY A 33 13.26 8.35 -9.53
CA GLY A 33 13.72 9.65 -9.02
C GLY A 33 14.97 9.54 -8.14
N SER A 34 15.23 10.61 -7.39
CA SER A 34 16.43 10.74 -6.54
C SER A 34 16.17 10.23 -5.11
N PRO A 35 17.21 9.75 -4.40
CA PRO A 35 17.07 9.33 -3.01
C PRO A 35 16.81 10.55 -2.10
N VAL A 36 16.00 10.34 -1.07
CA VAL A 36 15.60 11.34 -0.07
C VAL A 36 16.24 10.98 1.27
N ALA A 37 16.85 11.96 1.92
CA ALA A 37 17.26 11.85 3.32
C ALA A 37 16.10 12.32 4.22
N ILE A 38 15.56 11.41 5.04
CA ILE A 38 14.46 11.72 5.97
C ILE A 38 15.00 12.14 7.33
N THR A 39 16.07 11.50 7.78
CA THR A 39 16.83 11.87 8.99
C THR A 39 18.33 11.69 8.70
N PRO A 40 19.25 12.17 9.57
CA PRO A 40 20.69 12.00 9.36
C PRO A 40 21.14 10.55 9.16
N TYR A 41 20.33 9.57 9.59
CA TYR A 41 20.61 8.13 9.52
C TYR A 41 19.53 7.35 8.76
N THR A 42 18.75 8.00 7.91
CA THR A 42 17.75 7.30 7.10
C THR A 42 17.68 7.92 5.71
N LEU A 43 18.22 7.17 4.75
CA LEU A 43 18.07 7.41 3.33
C LEU A 43 16.98 6.50 2.77
N MET A 44 16.19 7.01 1.84
CA MET A 44 15.20 6.25 1.11
C MET A 44 15.27 6.50 -0.39
N GLN A 45 15.22 5.43 -1.17
CA GLN A 45 15.13 5.47 -2.63
C GLN A 45 13.84 4.78 -3.05
N ALA A 46 12.95 5.52 -3.72
CA ALA A 46 11.81 4.90 -4.39
C ALA A 46 12.31 4.04 -5.55
N ILE A 47 11.71 2.87 -5.73
CA ILE A 47 12.00 1.95 -6.82
C ILE A 47 10.69 1.53 -7.50
N ALA A 48 10.78 1.27 -8.79
CA ALA A 48 9.66 0.94 -9.65
C ALA A 48 9.99 -0.30 -10.50
N ALA A 49 8.97 -1.04 -10.94
CA ALA A 49 9.13 -2.11 -11.92
C ALA A 49 7.93 -2.16 -12.89
N GLU A 50 8.21 -2.52 -14.15
CA GLU A 50 7.22 -2.56 -15.24
C GLU A 50 6.63 -3.97 -15.50
N GLY A 51 7.35 -5.03 -15.13
CA GLY A 51 6.92 -6.43 -15.27
C GLY A 51 6.45 -7.05 -13.96
N ASP A 52 5.90 -8.27 -14.02
CA ASP A 52 5.68 -9.10 -12.83
C ASP A 52 7.03 -9.26 -12.12
N VAL A 53 7.18 -8.60 -10.98
CA VAL A 53 8.39 -8.72 -10.18
C VAL A 53 8.44 -10.15 -9.65
N THR A 54 9.25 -11.00 -10.29
CA THR A 54 9.38 -12.44 -10.00
C THR A 54 10.12 -12.74 -8.70
N THR A 55 10.36 -11.73 -7.85
CA THR A 55 10.90 -11.93 -6.50
C THR A 55 9.81 -11.68 -5.46
N PRO A 56 9.09 -12.73 -5.03
CA PRO A 56 8.55 -12.73 -3.69
C PRO A 56 9.72 -12.48 -2.74
N VAL A 57 9.53 -11.59 -1.75
CA VAL A 57 10.45 -11.51 -0.61
C VAL A 57 10.46 -12.89 0.02
N LEU A 58 11.52 -13.66 -0.25
CA LEU A 58 11.64 -15.05 0.18
C LEU A 58 12.05 -15.06 1.66
N VAL A 59 11.07 -14.93 2.55
CA VAL A 59 11.24 -15.40 3.93
C VAL A 59 10.90 -16.88 3.90
N LYS A 60 11.91 -17.76 4.01
CA LYS A 60 11.67 -19.20 4.21
C LYS A 60 10.95 -19.39 5.56
N PRO A 61 9.70 -19.89 5.61
CA PRO A 61 9.20 -20.54 6.81
C PRO A 61 9.93 -21.87 6.97
N SER A 62 10.07 -22.36 8.20
CA SER A 62 10.74 -23.63 8.52
C SER A 62 10.09 -24.87 7.91
N ASP A 63 8.87 -24.78 7.40
CA ASP A 63 8.07 -25.95 7.11
C ASP A 63 7.57 -25.89 5.65
N GLY A 64 8.21 -26.70 4.82
CA GLY A 64 8.15 -26.63 3.36
C GLY A 64 6.84 -27.14 2.75
N GLU A 65 5.90 -26.23 2.49
CA GLU A 65 4.82 -26.48 1.55
C GLU A 65 4.32 -25.17 0.89
N GLY A 66 4.33 -25.12 -0.45
CA GLY A 66 3.53 -24.19 -1.26
C GLY A 66 4.05 -22.76 -1.46
N THR A 67 4.45 -22.45 -2.68
CA THR A 67 4.74 -21.08 -3.13
C THR A 67 3.43 -20.30 -3.31
N VAL A 68 3.06 -19.47 -2.33
CA VAL A 68 2.02 -18.44 -2.46
C VAL A 68 2.72 -17.07 -2.46
N ILE A 69 2.36 -16.20 -3.41
CA ILE A 69 2.95 -14.87 -3.54
C ILE A 69 2.71 -14.06 -2.25
N SER A 70 3.81 -13.93 -1.52
CA SER A 70 4.03 -13.34 -0.21
C SER A 70 3.77 -11.84 -0.01
N ALA A 71 2.73 -11.21 -0.55
CA ALA A 71 2.43 -9.80 -0.20
C ALA A 71 1.90 -9.64 1.24
N THR A 72 2.18 -10.58 2.15
CA THR A 72 1.46 -10.83 3.41
C THR A 72 2.16 -10.36 4.67
N ARG A 73 3.31 -9.69 4.60
CA ARG A 73 3.86 -9.10 5.82
C ARG A 73 3.31 -7.69 5.99
N ASP A 74 2.61 -7.46 7.09
CA ASP A 74 2.26 -6.11 7.52
C ASP A 74 3.53 -5.25 7.54
N PRO A 75 3.49 -4.02 7.00
CA PRO A 75 4.65 -3.16 6.97
C PRO A 75 5.07 -2.81 8.41
N GLU A 76 6.37 -2.59 8.62
CA GLU A 76 6.90 -2.21 9.93
C GLU A 76 6.39 -0.84 10.41
N TYR A 77 5.99 0.02 9.47
CA TYR A 77 5.42 1.33 9.72
C TYR A 77 4.56 1.80 8.53
N TYR A 78 3.69 2.77 8.78
CA TYR A 78 2.89 3.43 7.74
C TYR A 78 3.32 4.89 7.59
N PHE A 79 3.35 5.38 6.35
CA PHE A 79 3.30 6.83 6.11
C PHE A 79 1.86 7.28 6.27
N VAL A 80 1.62 8.27 7.15
CA VAL A 80 0.28 8.75 7.45
C VAL A 80 -0.03 9.98 6.62
N VAL A 81 -1.09 9.91 5.83
CA VAL A 81 -1.68 11.05 5.10
C VAL A 81 -3.05 11.32 5.70
N VAL A 82 -3.25 12.52 6.24
CA VAL A 82 -4.52 12.93 6.83
C VAL A 82 -5.39 13.57 5.74
N LEU A 83 -6.58 12.99 5.53
CA LEU A 83 -7.61 13.54 4.67
C LEU A 83 -8.70 14.18 5.55
N ALA A 84 -9.10 15.41 5.21
CA ALA A 84 -10.16 16.13 5.90
C ALA A 84 -10.77 17.17 4.95
N GLY A 85 -12.05 17.46 5.15
CA GLY A 85 -12.77 18.42 4.33
C GLY A 85 -14.27 18.16 4.32
N GLN A 86 -14.92 18.67 3.29
CA GLN A 86 -16.34 18.43 3.00
C GLN A 86 -16.46 17.39 1.87
N SER A 87 -17.60 17.36 1.16
CA SER A 87 -17.92 16.38 0.12
C SER A 87 -16.81 16.11 -0.91
N ASN A 88 -16.13 17.16 -1.40
CA ASN A 88 -15.07 17.02 -2.41
C ASN A 88 -13.78 16.37 -1.90
N SER A 89 -13.68 16.10 -0.60
CA SER A 89 -12.54 15.41 0.02
C SER A 89 -12.86 13.96 0.40
N MET A 90 -14.04 13.45 0.03
CA MET A 90 -14.58 12.14 0.39
C MET A 90 -15.31 11.49 -0.80
N ALA A 91 -15.93 10.33 -0.58
CA ALA A 91 -16.55 9.50 -1.62
C ALA A 91 -17.91 10.05 -2.13
N TYR A 92 -17.91 11.21 -2.79
CA TYR A 92 -19.07 11.80 -3.47
C TYR A 92 -19.11 11.54 -4.98
N GLY A 93 -18.14 10.80 -5.53
CA GLY A 93 -18.18 10.36 -6.92
C GLY A 93 -19.33 9.36 -7.12
N GLU A 94 -20.27 9.67 -8.00
CA GLU A 94 -21.47 8.85 -8.23
C GLU A 94 -21.27 7.74 -9.27
N GLY A 95 -20.12 7.71 -9.95
CA GLY A 95 -19.79 6.68 -10.93
C GLY A 95 -19.66 5.29 -10.28
N LEU A 96 -19.92 4.24 -11.07
CA LEU A 96 -19.80 2.85 -10.59
C LEU A 96 -18.36 2.56 -10.15
N PRO A 97 -18.14 2.11 -8.90
CA PRO A 97 -16.82 1.66 -8.46
C PRO A 97 -16.32 0.46 -9.27
N LEU A 98 -15.02 0.42 -9.54
CA LEU A 98 -14.34 -0.62 -10.33
C LEU A 98 -13.33 -1.41 -9.47
N PRO A 99 -13.79 -2.23 -8.51
CA PRO A 99 -12.94 -2.89 -7.51
C PRO A 99 -11.97 -3.92 -8.09
N GLU A 100 -12.17 -4.37 -9.33
CA GLU A 100 -11.24 -5.27 -10.01
C GLU A 100 -10.07 -4.55 -10.70
N THR A 101 -10.22 -3.23 -10.92
CA THR A 101 -9.26 -2.42 -11.68
C THR A 101 -8.78 -1.19 -10.89
N TYR A 102 -9.32 0.00 -11.17
CA TYR A 102 -8.82 1.27 -10.64
C TYR A 102 -9.09 1.47 -9.15
N ASP A 103 -10.18 0.89 -8.64
CA ASP A 103 -10.62 1.04 -7.25
C ASP A 103 -10.25 -0.18 -6.39
N ARG A 104 -9.36 -1.03 -6.91
CA ARG A 104 -8.93 -2.26 -6.23
C ARG A 104 -8.13 -1.92 -4.97
N PRO A 105 -8.56 -2.39 -3.78
CA PRO A 105 -7.79 -2.21 -2.55
C PRO A 105 -6.40 -2.86 -2.64
N ASP A 106 -5.39 -2.16 -2.15
CA ASP A 106 -4.02 -2.69 -2.06
C ASP A 106 -3.75 -3.22 -0.64
N PRO A 107 -3.14 -4.41 -0.47
CA PRO A 107 -2.83 -4.97 0.85
C PRO A 107 -2.00 -4.04 1.76
N ARG A 108 -1.19 -3.14 1.22
CA ARG A 108 -0.32 -2.20 1.96
C ARG A 108 -0.96 -0.84 2.21
N ILE A 109 -2.06 -0.49 1.53
CA ILE A 109 -2.78 0.77 1.73
C ILE A 109 -3.92 0.56 2.73
N LYS A 110 -3.82 1.26 3.86
CA LYS A 110 -4.74 1.10 4.99
C LYS A 110 -5.38 2.43 5.37
N GLN A 111 -6.48 2.34 6.12
CA GLN A 111 -7.16 3.47 6.74
C GLN A 111 -7.50 3.14 8.20
N LEU A 112 -7.87 4.16 8.97
CA LEU A 112 -8.39 4.00 10.33
C LEU A 112 -9.91 3.79 10.28
N ALA A 113 -10.37 2.73 10.92
CA ALA A 113 -11.78 2.39 10.93
C ALA A 113 -12.63 3.38 11.76
N ARG A 114 -13.78 3.78 11.21
CA ARG A 114 -14.85 4.49 11.92
C ARG A 114 -16.20 3.75 12.00
N ARG A 115 -16.58 3.02 10.94
CA ARG A 115 -17.83 2.24 10.87
C ARG A 115 -17.78 0.98 11.75
N SER A 116 -18.92 0.31 11.91
CA SER A 116 -19.02 -0.95 12.66
C SER A 116 -18.49 -2.18 11.89
N THR A 117 -18.41 -2.08 10.57
CA THR A 117 -17.86 -3.12 9.68
C THR A 117 -16.95 -2.50 8.64
N VAL A 118 -15.97 -3.26 8.14
CA VAL A 118 -14.98 -2.82 7.14
C VAL A 118 -15.66 -2.41 5.84
N THR A 119 -16.56 -3.25 5.34
CA THR A 119 -17.46 -2.98 4.21
C THR A 119 -18.91 -3.21 4.66
N PRO A 120 -19.93 -2.73 3.92
CA PRO A 120 -21.33 -3.04 4.21
C PRO A 120 -21.56 -4.57 4.29
N GLY A 121 -22.02 -5.06 5.45
CA GLY A 121 -22.24 -6.49 5.70
C GLY A 121 -20.96 -7.32 5.87
N GLY A 122 -19.78 -6.68 5.90
CA GLY A 122 -18.49 -7.33 6.05
C GLY A 122 -18.08 -7.60 7.49
N VAL A 123 -16.78 -7.83 7.69
CA VAL A 123 -16.16 -8.11 8.99
C VAL A 123 -16.32 -6.91 9.93
N ALA A 124 -16.60 -7.17 11.20
CA ALA A 124 -16.68 -6.14 12.23
C ALA A 124 -15.31 -5.47 12.47
N CYS A 125 -15.32 -4.17 12.72
CA CYS A 125 -14.14 -3.39 13.12
C CYS A 125 -14.47 -2.43 14.26
N LYS A 126 -13.45 -2.06 15.04
CA LYS A 126 -13.54 -1.04 16.09
C LYS A 126 -12.99 0.28 15.61
N TYR A 127 -13.35 1.35 16.32
CA TYR A 127 -12.80 2.68 16.05
C TYR A 127 -11.26 2.66 16.13
N ASN A 128 -10.62 3.20 15.09
CA ASN A 128 -9.16 3.23 14.86
C ASN A 128 -8.48 1.89 14.57
N ASP A 129 -9.21 0.80 14.32
CA ASP A 129 -8.60 -0.40 13.76
C ASP A 129 -7.96 -0.09 12.39
N ILE A 130 -6.81 -0.70 12.12
CA ILE A 130 -6.13 -0.61 10.81
C ILE A 130 -6.83 -1.58 9.86
N ILE A 131 -7.53 -1.06 8.87
CA ILE A 131 -8.31 -1.83 7.90
C ILE A 131 -7.89 -1.48 6.46
N PRO A 132 -8.20 -2.31 5.45
CA PRO A 132 -7.96 -1.95 4.05
C PRO A 132 -8.60 -0.60 3.67
N ALA A 133 -7.88 0.20 2.90
CA ALA A 133 -8.46 1.37 2.24
C ALA A 133 -9.10 0.93 0.91
N ASP A 134 -10.37 1.26 0.72
CA ASP A 134 -11.11 1.07 -0.53
C ASP A 134 -11.55 2.43 -1.11
N HIS A 135 -12.36 2.42 -2.18
CA HIS A 135 -12.87 3.63 -2.81
C HIS A 135 -13.84 4.45 -1.92
N CYS A 136 -14.37 3.87 -0.84
CA CYS A 136 -15.34 4.49 0.05
C CYS A 136 -14.86 4.46 1.51
N LEU A 137 -13.90 5.35 1.79
CA LEU A 137 -13.22 5.49 3.07
C LEU A 137 -14.16 5.69 4.28
N HIS A 138 -13.64 5.41 5.48
CA HIS A 138 -14.30 5.55 6.77
C HIS A 138 -14.33 7.02 7.25
N ASP A 139 -14.87 7.91 6.41
CA ASP A 139 -15.11 9.33 6.73
C ASP A 139 -16.18 9.51 7.82
N VAL A 140 -16.30 10.74 8.36
CA VAL A 140 -17.32 11.07 9.38
C VAL A 140 -18.73 10.77 8.88
N GLN A 141 -19.01 11.09 7.63
CA GLN A 141 -20.26 10.76 6.96
C GLN A 141 -20.10 9.44 6.21
N ASP A 142 -20.99 8.47 6.49
CA ASP A 142 -20.96 7.16 5.85
C ASP A 142 -21.69 7.18 4.49
N MET A 143 -20.90 7.10 3.41
CA MET A 143 -21.41 7.07 2.04
C MET A 143 -21.62 5.65 1.48
N SER A 144 -21.24 4.61 2.23
CA SER A 144 -21.19 3.23 1.72
C SER A 144 -22.53 2.58 1.40
N ARG A 145 -23.64 3.27 1.71
CA ARG A 145 -25.00 2.82 1.39
C ARG A 145 -25.58 3.52 0.16
N LEU A 146 -24.85 4.47 -0.43
CA LEU A 146 -25.23 5.14 -1.66
C LEU A 146 -24.66 4.35 -2.83
N ASN A 147 -25.45 3.39 -3.30
CA ASN A 147 -25.06 2.52 -4.41
C ASN A 147 -25.41 3.17 -5.75
N HIS A 148 -24.56 2.96 -6.75
CA HIS A 148 -24.93 3.20 -8.14
C HIS A 148 -26.17 2.35 -8.50
N PRO A 149 -27.13 2.88 -9.27
CA PRO A 149 -28.32 2.15 -9.71
C PRO A 149 -28.02 0.93 -10.58
#